data_AF-A0ABD5SF18-F1
#
_entry.id   AF-A0ABD5SF18-F1
#
_cell.length_a   1.000
_cell.length_b   1.000
_cell.length_c   1.000
_cell.angle_alpha   90.00
_cell.angle_beta   90.00
_cell.angle_gamma   90.00
#
_symmetry.space_group_name_H-M   'P 1'
#
loop_
_entity.id
_entity.type
_entity.pdbx_description
1 polymer ?
#
loop_
_entity_poly.entity_id
_entity_poly.type
_entity_poly.pdbx_seq_one_letter_code
_entity_poly.pdbx_strand_id
1 'polypeptide(L)'
;YRHAGFGSGGAAGEETPGRGRIGALAAVGAPATLDDRSYERITYRERDRCGTPREVDAESVFAAADREYPTVWDTVDRGTGAVVCVPNAPGPILHGIRGDDADACRRVATDIDSEPVERAATFLTNQGTDAHLADGRIDALRDGAGYRVSGVVAGDPETKRGGHVHVDIAEDRPAENGEREGS
;
A
#
# COMPACT_ATOMS: atom_id res chain seq x y z
N TYR A 1 -0.32 -23.37 23.46
CA TYR A 1 -0.95 -22.47 22.48
C TYR A 1 -0.58 -22.97 21.08
N ARG A 2 -1.53 -23.53 20.32
CA ARG A 2 -1.29 -23.98 18.93
C ARG A 2 -1.72 -22.85 17.99
N HIS A 3 -0.77 -22.28 17.29
CA HIS A 3 -1.01 -21.28 16.24
C HIS A 3 -1.46 -22.02 14.98
N ALA A 4 -2.77 -22.11 14.75
CA ALA A 4 -3.31 -22.49 13.45
C ALA A 4 -3.22 -21.25 12.54
N GLY A 5 -2.30 -21.25 11.58
CA GLY A 5 -2.23 -20.19 10.58
C GLY A 5 -3.41 -20.28 9.63
N PHE A 6 -4.02 -19.14 9.30
CA PHE A 6 -4.95 -19.03 8.19
C PHE A 6 -4.12 -18.75 6.92
N GLY A 7 -4.25 -19.60 5.88
CA GLY A 7 -3.74 -19.34 4.53
C GLY A 7 -2.51 -20.15 4.11
N SER A 8 -2.73 -21.11 3.20
CA SER A 8 -1.72 -21.87 2.46
C SER A 8 -1.06 -20.99 1.38
N GLY A 9 0.02 -20.29 1.75
CA GLY A 9 0.78 -19.41 0.85
C GLY A 9 2.00 -20.06 0.18
N GLY A 10 1.92 -21.32 -0.22
CA GLY A 10 2.97 -22.01 -0.96
C GLY A 10 2.54 -22.33 -2.38
N ALA A 11 3.39 -22.07 -3.38
CA ALA A 11 3.14 -22.38 -4.79
C ALA A 11 2.91 -23.89 -5.09
N ALA A 12 3.04 -24.75 -4.07
CA ALA A 12 2.78 -26.20 -4.13
C ALA A 12 1.85 -26.70 -3.00
N GLY A 13 1.17 -25.82 -2.26
CA GLY A 13 0.25 -26.24 -1.19
C GLY A 13 0.91 -26.83 0.07
N GLU A 14 2.23 -26.84 0.17
CA GLU A 14 2.94 -27.23 1.40
C GLU A 14 2.85 -26.12 2.46
N GLU A 15 2.28 -26.44 3.61
CA GLU A 15 2.39 -25.61 4.81
C GLU A 15 3.86 -25.53 5.21
N THR A 16 4.51 -24.38 5.01
CA THR A 16 5.82 -24.11 5.63
C THR A 16 5.59 -23.64 7.07
N PRO A 17 5.82 -24.48 8.10
CA PRO A 17 5.49 -24.13 9.47
C PRO A 17 6.31 -22.90 9.91
N GLY A 18 5.66 -21.92 10.54
CA GLY A 18 6.37 -20.84 11.22
C GLY A 18 6.57 -19.53 10.44
N ARG A 19 6.16 -19.40 9.18
CA ARG A 19 6.22 -18.09 8.46
C ARG A 19 5.50 -16.96 9.21
N GLY A 20 4.39 -17.27 9.89
CA GLY A 20 3.66 -16.29 10.73
C GLY A 20 4.51 -15.69 11.87
N ARG A 21 5.56 -16.39 12.33
CA ARG A 21 6.46 -15.87 13.38
C ARG A 21 7.33 -14.72 12.87
N ILE A 22 7.72 -14.76 11.59
CA ILE A 22 8.50 -13.68 10.97
C ILE A 22 7.69 -12.40 10.97
N GLY A 23 6.45 -12.45 10.48
CA GLY A 23 5.54 -11.30 10.49
C GLY A 23 5.22 -10.80 11.90
N ALA A 24 4.97 -11.70 12.86
CA ALA A 24 4.71 -11.32 14.24
C ALA A 24 5.88 -10.57 14.89
N LEU A 25 7.11 -11.07 14.71
CA LEU A 25 8.30 -10.41 15.24
C LEU A 25 8.54 -9.05 14.56
N ALA A 26 8.36 -8.98 13.24
CA ALA A 26 8.48 -7.74 12.49
C ALA A 26 7.48 -6.68 12.98
N ALA A 27 6.22 -7.06 13.22
CA ALA A 27 5.19 -6.16 13.73
C ALA A 27 5.52 -5.60 15.13
N VAL A 28 6.12 -6.41 16.01
CA VAL A 28 6.57 -5.96 17.34
C VAL A 28 7.75 -5.00 17.24
N GLY A 29 8.69 -5.24 16.30
CA GLY A 29 9.88 -4.42 16.14
C GLY A 29 9.68 -3.12 15.35
N ALA A 30 8.70 -3.08 14.44
CA ALA A 30 8.49 -1.98 13.51
C ALA A 30 8.38 -0.58 14.15
N PRO A 31 7.73 -0.38 15.32
CA PRO A 31 7.69 0.93 15.96
C PRO A 31 9.07 1.53 16.24
N ALA A 32 10.08 0.70 16.51
CA ALA A 32 11.44 1.15 16.79
C ALA A 32 12.26 1.53 15.54
N THR A 33 11.78 1.20 14.34
CA THR A 33 12.56 1.34 13.10
C THR A 33 11.93 2.27 12.06
N LEU A 34 10.62 2.51 12.12
CA LEU A 34 9.95 3.39 11.16
C LEU A 34 10.10 4.86 11.59
N ASP A 35 10.54 5.70 10.67
CA ASP A 35 10.66 7.15 10.89
C ASP A 35 9.31 7.86 10.74
N ASP A 36 8.43 7.31 9.89
CA ASP A 36 7.11 7.85 9.58
C ASP A 36 6.00 6.80 9.81
N ARG A 37 4.78 7.28 10.06
CA ARG A 37 3.61 6.46 10.40
C ARG A 37 2.36 7.07 9.80
N SER A 38 1.41 6.22 9.47
CA SER A 38 0.04 6.61 9.15
C SER A 38 -0.96 5.83 10.02
N TYR A 39 -2.23 6.21 9.93
CA TYR A 39 -3.33 5.55 10.62
C TYR A 39 -4.28 4.90 9.62
N GLU A 40 -4.74 3.69 9.92
CA GLU A 40 -5.81 3.03 9.17
C GLU A 40 -6.96 2.69 10.12
N ARG A 41 -8.16 3.24 9.84
CA ARG A 41 -9.40 2.89 10.53
C ARG A 41 -10.10 1.80 9.72
N ILE A 42 -10.11 0.58 10.26
CA ILE A 42 -10.79 -0.56 9.65
C ILE A 42 -12.14 -0.75 10.33
N THR A 43 -13.21 -0.79 9.54
CA THR A 43 -14.54 -1.24 9.96
C THR A 43 -14.75 -2.69 9.53
N TYR A 44 -15.49 -3.45 10.32
CA TYR A 44 -15.78 -4.85 10.08
C TYR A 44 -17.27 -5.06 9.95
N ARG A 45 -17.67 -5.83 8.94
CA ARG A 45 -19.06 -6.26 8.73
C ARG A 45 -19.38 -7.49 9.57
N GLU A 46 -20.67 -7.74 9.75
CA GLU A 46 -21.17 -8.95 10.39
C GLU A 46 -20.63 -10.21 9.72
N ARG A 47 -20.23 -11.22 10.51
CA ARG A 47 -19.67 -12.47 9.97
C ARG A 47 -20.58 -13.15 8.93
N ASP A 48 -21.90 -13.10 9.13
CA ASP A 48 -22.87 -13.73 8.22
C ASP A 48 -22.99 -13.00 6.87
N ARG A 49 -22.44 -11.78 6.75
CA ARG A 49 -22.32 -11.05 5.49
C ARG A 49 -21.00 -11.30 4.75
N CYS A 50 -20.06 -12.06 5.33
CA CYS A 50 -18.81 -12.39 4.63
C CYS A 50 -19.09 -13.19 3.34
N GLY A 51 -18.48 -12.77 2.23
CA GLY A 51 -18.70 -13.39 0.91
C GLY A 51 -19.88 -12.82 0.11
N THR A 52 -20.74 -11.99 0.70
CA THR A 52 -21.74 -11.23 -0.07
C THR A 52 -21.14 -9.91 -0.59
N PRO A 53 -21.73 -9.27 -1.62
CA PRO A 53 -21.39 -7.90 -1.99
C PRO A 53 -21.53 -6.96 -0.78
N ARG A 54 -20.69 -5.93 -0.73
CA ARG A 54 -20.77 -4.88 0.31
C ARG A 54 -21.81 -3.84 -0.13
N GLU A 55 -22.65 -3.42 0.80
CA GLU A 55 -23.55 -2.29 0.62
C GLU A 55 -22.85 -1.04 1.21
N VAL A 56 -22.28 -0.20 0.34
CA VAL A 56 -21.62 1.06 0.71
C VAL A 56 -22.06 2.11 -0.30
N ASP A 57 -22.59 3.23 0.17
CA ASP A 57 -23.02 4.33 -0.68
C ASP A 57 -21.82 5.11 -1.20
N ALA A 58 -21.56 5.05 -2.50
CA ALA A 58 -20.38 5.66 -3.09
C ALA A 58 -20.36 7.18 -2.91
N GLU A 59 -21.50 7.86 -3.03
CA GLU A 59 -21.59 9.33 -2.93
C GLU A 59 -21.16 9.81 -1.54
N SER A 60 -21.62 9.13 -0.48
CA SER A 60 -21.19 9.40 0.89
C SER A 60 -19.68 9.22 1.08
N VAL A 61 -19.07 8.21 0.43
CA VAL A 61 -17.62 7.98 0.49
C VAL A 61 -16.85 9.12 -0.17
N PHE A 62 -17.29 9.58 -1.34
CA PHE A 62 -16.68 10.73 -2.02
C PHE A 62 -16.81 12.01 -1.17
N ALA A 63 -18.00 12.29 -0.65
CA ALA A 63 -18.26 13.46 0.18
C ALA A 63 -17.42 13.46 1.47
N ALA A 64 -17.31 12.31 2.14
CA ALA A 64 -16.50 12.15 3.34
C ALA A 64 -15.00 12.30 3.03
N ALA A 65 -14.52 11.71 1.93
CA ALA A 65 -13.14 11.83 1.49
C ALA A 65 -12.75 13.27 1.11
N ASP A 66 -13.63 14.01 0.42
CA ASP A 66 -13.38 15.39 0.02
C ASP A 66 -13.27 16.34 1.21
N ARG A 67 -14.00 16.09 2.30
CA ARG A 67 -13.98 16.92 3.51
C ARG A 67 -12.67 16.87 4.29
N GLU A 68 -11.95 15.76 4.22
CA GLU A 68 -10.76 15.50 5.07
C GLU A 68 -9.48 15.33 4.23
N TYR A 69 -9.56 15.48 2.90
CA TYR A 69 -8.37 15.53 2.05
C TYR A 69 -7.57 16.83 2.30
N PRO A 70 -6.23 16.79 2.41
CA PRO A 70 -5.35 15.65 2.18
C PRO A 70 -5.03 14.81 3.42
N THR A 71 -5.54 15.16 4.60
CA THR A 71 -5.27 14.43 5.86
C THR A 71 -5.73 12.97 5.80
N VAL A 72 -6.84 12.70 5.10
CA VAL A 72 -7.31 11.37 4.72
C VAL A 72 -7.09 11.18 3.22
N TRP A 73 -6.46 10.09 2.85
CA TRP A 73 -5.98 9.82 1.49
C TRP A 73 -6.31 8.38 1.06
N ASP A 74 -6.13 8.07 -0.23
CA ASP A 74 -6.46 6.79 -0.87
C ASP A 74 -7.85 6.20 -0.52
N THR A 75 -8.82 7.06 -0.23
CA THR A 75 -10.19 6.63 0.08
C THR A 75 -11.00 6.44 -1.21
N VAL A 76 -10.78 7.30 -2.20
CA VAL A 76 -11.39 7.27 -3.54
C VAL A 76 -10.37 7.60 -4.61
N ASP A 77 -10.61 7.11 -5.82
CA ASP A 77 -9.91 7.53 -7.03
C ASP A 77 -10.83 8.44 -7.83
N ARG A 78 -10.49 9.74 -7.89
CA ARG A 78 -11.26 10.75 -8.62
C ARG A 78 -11.09 10.68 -10.13
N GLY A 79 -10.02 10.07 -10.62
CA GLY A 79 -9.78 9.87 -12.05
C GLY A 79 -10.65 8.77 -12.64
N THR A 80 -10.87 7.69 -11.87
CA THR A 80 -11.71 6.56 -12.30
C THR A 80 -13.12 6.57 -11.72
N GLY A 81 -13.38 7.37 -10.67
CA GLY A 81 -14.63 7.36 -9.92
C GLY A 81 -14.78 6.14 -9.00
N ALA A 82 -13.68 5.44 -8.69
CA ALA A 82 -13.71 4.23 -7.87
C ALA A 82 -13.63 4.53 -6.36
N VAL A 83 -14.35 3.73 -5.58
CA VAL A 83 -14.20 3.69 -4.12
C VAL A 83 -13.07 2.74 -3.77
N VAL A 84 -11.92 3.29 -3.33
CA VAL A 84 -10.68 2.55 -3.09
C VAL A 84 -10.67 1.89 -1.71
N CYS A 85 -11.29 2.52 -0.71
CA CYS A 85 -11.29 2.05 0.67
C CYS A 85 -12.10 0.76 0.90
N VAL A 86 -12.91 0.31 -0.07
CA VAL A 86 -13.77 -0.87 0.03
C VAL A 86 -13.08 -2.07 -0.65
N PRO A 87 -12.69 -3.13 0.08
CA PRO A 87 -12.00 -4.26 -0.52
C PRO A 87 -12.95 -5.12 -1.36
N ASN A 88 -12.42 -5.69 -2.45
CA ASN A 88 -13.15 -6.66 -3.28
C ASN A 88 -13.10 -8.10 -2.73
N ALA A 89 -12.19 -8.39 -1.81
CA ALA A 89 -12.06 -9.72 -1.22
C ALA A 89 -13.30 -10.11 -0.38
N PRO A 90 -13.66 -11.41 -0.29
CA PRO A 90 -14.83 -11.90 0.45
C PRO A 90 -14.65 -11.87 1.99
N GLY A 91 -13.68 -11.11 2.48
CA GLY A 91 -13.30 -11.05 3.90
C GLY A 91 -14.21 -10.18 4.77
N PRO A 92 -13.88 -10.06 6.07
CA PRO A 92 -14.69 -9.39 7.07
C PRO A 92 -14.56 -7.86 7.09
N ILE A 93 -13.58 -7.29 6.38
CA ILE A 93 -13.39 -5.84 6.33
C ILE A 93 -14.53 -5.22 5.54
N LEU A 94 -15.20 -4.20 6.07
CA LEU A 94 -16.19 -3.42 5.35
C LEU A 94 -15.53 -2.32 4.54
N HIS A 95 -14.76 -1.43 5.18
CA HIS A 95 -13.85 -0.49 4.52
C HIS A 95 -12.64 -0.15 5.41
N GLY A 96 -11.57 0.35 4.80
CA GLY A 96 -10.35 0.81 5.48
C GLY A 96 -10.03 2.26 5.09
N ILE A 97 -10.05 3.18 6.06
CA ILE A 97 -9.78 4.61 5.84
C ILE A 97 -8.37 4.93 6.31
N ARG A 98 -7.55 5.51 5.41
CA ARG A 98 -6.13 5.81 5.64
C ARG A 98 -5.89 7.31 5.74
N GLY A 99 -4.97 7.71 6.59
CA GLY A 99 -4.67 9.11 6.79
C GLY A 99 -3.58 9.36 7.81
N ASP A 100 -3.25 10.63 7.98
CA ASP A 100 -2.16 11.09 8.85
C ASP A 100 -2.66 11.40 10.28
N ASP A 101 -3.99 11.49 10.45
CA ASP A 101 -4.63 11.74 11.74
C ASP A 101 -5.68 10.67 12.09
N ALA A 102 -5.57 10.11 13.28
CA ALA A 102 -6.43 9.03 13.74
C ALA A 102 -7.90 9.46 13.91
N ASP A 103 -8.15 10.70 14.32
CA ASP A 103 -9.51 11.21 14.51
C ASP A 103 -10.18 11.55 13.18
N ALA A 104 -9.43 12.10 12.21
CA ALA A 104 -9.88 12.29 10.83
C ALA A 104 -10.32 10.96 10.20
N CYS A 105 -9.48 9.91 10.31
CA CYS A 105 -9.86 8.57 9.82
C CYS A 105 -11.13 8.02 10.48
N ARG A 106 -11.36 8.32 11.77
CA ARG A 106 -12.59 7.94 12.48
C ARG A 106 -13.81 8.72 11.97
N ARG A 107 -13.67 10.03 11.78
CA ARG A 107 -14.77 10.88 11.26
C ARG A 107 -15.20 10.42 9.87
N VAL A 108 -14.25 10.26 8.93
CA VAL A 108 -14.55 9.75 7.59
C VAL A 108 -15.22 8.38 7.64
N ALA A 109 -14.71 7.46 8.46
CA ALA A 109 -15.33 6.13 8.61
C ALA A 109 -16.75 6.16 9.19
N THR A 110 -17.10 7.16 10.00
CA THR A 110 -18.43 7.33 10.57
C THR A 110 -19.39 8.04 9.62
N ASP A 111 -18.87 8.90 8.75
CA ASP A 111 -19.66 9.70 7.80
C ASP A 111 -20.03 8.94 6.51
N ILE A 112 -19.52 7.71 6.33
CA ILE A 112 -19.85 6.83 5.21
C ILE A 112 -21.14 6.07 5.51
N ASP A 113 -22.11 6.16 4.60
CA ASP A 113 -23.33 5.38 4.65
C ASP A 113 -23.07 3.96 4.10
N SER A 114 -23.30 2.96 4.95
CA SER A 114 -23.06 1.55 4.61
C SER A 114 -24.03 0.60 5.31
N GLU A 115 -23.92 -0.69 5.01
CA GLU A 115 -24.42 -1.73 5.89
C GLU A 115 -23.87 -1.61 7.32
N PRO A 116 -24.53 -2.24 8.33
CA PRO A 116 -24.12 -2.13 9.72
C PRO A 116 -22.66 -2.53 9.98
N VAL A 117 -21.96 -1.67 10.73
CA VAL A 117 -20.63 -1.93 11.23
C VAL A 117 -20.72 -2.79 12.52
N GLU A 118 -20.18 -4.01 12.49
CA GLU A 118 -20.13 -4.89 13.68
C GLU A 118 -19.04 -4.41 14.66
N ARG A 119 -17.86 -4.07 14.14
CA ARG A 119 -16.70 -3.64 14.93
C ARG A 119 -15.87 -2.64 14.17
N ALA A 120 -15.03 -1.90 14.87
CA ALA A 120 -14.02 -1.05 14.24
C ALA A 120 -12.76 -0.94 15.09
N ALA A 121 -11.61 -0.79 14.44
CA ALA A 121 -10.33 -0.59 15.10
C ALA A 121 -9.48 0.42 14.30
N THR A 122 -8.72 1.24 15.02
CA THR A 122 -7.73 2.14 14.41
C THR A 122 -6.34 1.56 14.65
N PHE A 123 -5.57 1.39 13.59
CA PHE A 123 -4.22 0.86 13.61
C PHE A 123 -3.21 1.95 13.28
N LEU A 124 -2.04 1.89 13.92
CA LEU A 124 -0.85 2.60 13.45
C LEU A 124 -0.17 1.72 12.40
N THR A 125 0.20 2.28 11.25
CA THR A 125 0.68 1.53 10.10
C THR A 125 1.93 2.16 9.48
N ASN A 126 2.59 1.41 8.59
CA ASN A 126 3.68 1.86 7.75
C ASN A 126 3.23 2.14 6.29
N GLN A 127 1.94 2.30 6.05
CA GLN A 127 1.43 2.54 4.70
C GLN A 127 1.63 4.00 4.32
N GLY A 128 1.92 4.26 3.04
CA GLY A 128 2.15 5.62 2.55
C GLY A 128 3.50 6.22 2.97
N THR A 129 4.41 5.45 3.57
CA THR A 129 5.67 5.98 4.14
C THR A 129 6.93 5.66 3.34
N ASP A 130 6.82 4.95 2.21
CA ASP A 130 7.97 4.46 1.44
C ASP A 130 9.00 3.63 2.22
N ALA A 131 8.67 3.12 3.42
CA ALA A 131 9.62 2.43 4.31
C ALA A 131 10.27 1.15 3.75
N HIS A 132 9.81 0.68 2.59
CA HIS A 132 10.36 -0.48 1.88
C HIS A 132 11.40 -0.11 0.81
N LEU A 133 11.60 1.19 0.54
CA LEU A 133 12.57 1.69 -0.44
C LEU A 133 13.92 1.95 0.24
N ALA A 134 14.98 1.40 -0.34
CA ALA A 134 16.35 1.76 0.00
C ALA A 134 16.98 2.61 -1.12
N ASP A 135 17.98 3.42 -0.80
CA ASP A 135 18.80 4.03 -1.87
C ASP A 135 19.54 2.94 -2.64
N GLY A 136 19.48 3.01 -3.98
CA GLY A 136 20.06 2.02 -4.87
C GLY A 136 21.00 2.62 -5.90
N ARG A 137 21.90 1.78 -6.42
CA ARG A 137 22.68 2.05 -7.64
C ARG A 137 22.31 1.02 -8.70
N ILE A 138 22.20 1.45 -9.96
CA ILE A 138 21.73 0.62 -11.06
C ILE A 138 22.59 -0.65 -11.21
N ASP A 139 23.90 -0.53 -11.04
CA ASP A 139 24.84 -1.66 -11.11
C ASP A 139 24.75 -2.69 -9.97
N ALA A 140 24.01 -2.39 -8.90
CA ALA A 140 24.00 -3.17 -7.65
C ALA A 140 22.59 -3.62 -7.23
N LEU A 141 21.58 -3.40 -8.06
CA LEU A 141 20.20 -3.80 -7.78
C LEU A 141 20.06 -5.32 -7.75
N ARG A 142 19.10 -5.79 -6.94
CA ARG A 142 18.78 -7.22 -6.78
C ARG A 142 17.27 -7.42 -6.78
N ASP A 143 16.84 -8.53 -7.35
CA ASP A 143 15.44 -8.95 -7.32
C ASP A 143 14.92 -9.13 -5.88
N GLY A 144 13.63 -8.86 -5.69
CA GLY A 144 12.95 -9.04 -4.39
C GLY A 144 13.14 -7.88 -3.40
N ALA A 145 13.59 -6.72 -3.86
CA ALA A 145 13.76 -5.52 -3.05
C ALA A 145 13.23 -4.25 -3.76
N GLY A 146 12.90 -3.21 -2.99
CA GLY A 146 12.49 -1.89 -3.50
C GLY A 146 13.61 -0.87 -3.38
N TYR A 147 13.76 -0.03 -4.41
CA TYR A 147 14.84 0.96 -4.47
C TYR A 147 14.35 2.34 -4.93
N ARG A 148 14.98 3.38 -4.42
CA ARG A 148 14.99 4.72 -5.00
C ARG A 148 16.33 4.91 -5.71
N VAL A 149 16.29 5.19 -7.02
CA VAL A 149 17.48 5.34 -7.87
C VAL A 149 17.39 6.63 -8.68
N SER A 150 18.54 7.23 -8.99
CA SER A 150 18.65 8.33 -9.96
C SER A 150 19.31 7.83 -11.24
N GLY A 151 18.87 8.34 -12.38
CA GLY A 151 19.40 7.96 -13.69
C GLY A 151 18.80 8.80 -14.82
N VAL A 152 19.29 8.56 -16.02
CA VAL A 152 18.82 9.20 -17.26
C VAL A 152 18.06 8.20 -18.11
N VAL A 153 17.03 8.66 -18.82
CA VAL A 153 16.30 7.83 -19.79
C VAL A 153 17.26 7.44 -20.91
N ALA A 154 17.42 6.15 -21.14
CA ALA A 154 18.38 5.58 -22.08
C ALA A 154 17.74 5.19 -23.44
N GLY A 155 16.41 5.20 -23.54
CA GLY A 155 15.69 4.86 -24.75
C GLY A 155 14.23 5.30 -24.71
N ASP A 156 13.57 5.22 -25.86
CA ASP A 156 12.15 5.56 -25.97
C ASP A 156 11.28 4.57 -25.19
N PRO A 157 10.16 5.03 -24.60
CA PRO A 157 9.21 4.14 -23.93
C PRO A 157 8.60 3.11 -24.89
N GLU A 158 8.56 1.85 -24.49
CA GLU A 158 7.96 0.76 -25.25
C GLU A 158 6.65 0.29 -24.59
N THR A 159 5.53 0.28 -25.33
CA THR A 159 4.27 -0.29 -24.85
C THR A 159 4.15 -1.76 -25.26
N LYS A 160 4.03 -2.65 -24.27
CA LYS A 160 3.89 -4.09 -24.46
C LYS A 160 2.44 -4.55 -24.35
N ARG A 161 2.16 -5.77 -24.84
CA ARG A 161 0.85 -6.41 -24.75
C ARG A 161 0.40 -6.47 -23.28
N GLY A 162 -0.82 -5.99 -23.02
CA GLY A 162 -1.34 -5.81 -21.65
C GLY A 162 -1.36 -4.36 -21.17
N GLY A 163 -0.79 -3.42 -21.95
CA GLY A 163 -0.79 -1.99 -21.63
C GLY A 163 0.37 -1.55 -20.73
N HIS A 164 1.36 -2.43 -20.50
CA HIS A 164 2.55 -2.10 -19.72
C HIS A 164 3.50 -1.24 -20.54
N VAL A 165 4.00 -0.14 -19.96
CA VAL A 165 5.01 0.72 -20.57
C VAL A 165 6.35 0.46 -19.88
N HIS A 166 7.38 0.15 -20.68
CA HIS A 166 8.74 -0.08 -20.21
C HIS A 166 9.63 1.08 -20.64
N VAL A 167 10.52 1.53 -19.76
CA VAL A 167 11.52 2.57 -20.04
C VAL A 167 12.86 2.09 -19.49
N ASP A 168 13.89 2.12 -20.32
CA ASP A 168 15.25 1.83 -19.90
C ASP A 168 15.90 3.08 -19.32
N ILE A 169 16.62 2.91 -18.20
CA ILE A 169 17.38 3.97 -17.55
C ILE A 169 18.86 3.58 -17.44
N ALA A 170 19.74 4.56 -17.56
CA ALA A 170 21.18 4.41 -17.37
C ALA A 170 21.66 5.29 -16.20
N GLU A 171 22.84 4.98 -15.67
CA GLU A 171 23.47 5.82 -14.65
C GLU A 171 23.73 7.23 -15.18
N ASP A 172 23.49 8.22 -14.32
CA ASP A 172 23.91 9.60 -14.58
C ASP A 172 25.44 9.67 -14.44
N ARG A 173 26.16 9.37 -15.52
CA ARG A 173 27.62 9.51 -15.54
C ARG A 173 27.96 10.99 -15.65
N PRO A 174 28.72 11.57 -14.71
CA PRO A 174 29.25 12.91 -14.92
C PRO A 174 30.09 12.89 -16.19
N ALA A 175 29.91 13.90 -17.05
CA ALA A 175 30.69 14.05 -18.27
C ALA A 175 32.18 13.94 -17.94
N GLU A 176 32.88 13.00 -18.58
CA GLU A 176 34.34 12.96 -18.54
C GLU A 176 34.82 14.33 -19.05
N ASN A 177 35.40 15.13 -18.15
CA ASN A 177 36.13 16.32 -18.54
C ASN A 177 37.25 15.86 -19.45
N GLY A 178 37.05 16.05 -20.77
CA GLY A 178 38.07 15.80 -21.76
C GLY A 178 39.34 16.55 -21.36
N GLU A 179 40.38 15.79 -21.05
CA GLU A 179 41.73 16.31 -20.90
C GLU A 179 42.06 17.05 -22.21
N ARG A 180 42.21 18.38 -22.11
CA ARG A 180 42.82 19.15 -23.18
C ARG A 180 44.26 18.69 -23.27
N GLU A 181 44.60 17.98 -24.34
CA GLU A 181 45.99 17.76 -24.74
C GLU A 181 46.68 19.14 -24.86
N GLY A 182 47.61 19.39 -23.93
CA GLY A 182 48.49 20.54 -23.95
C GLY A 182 49.58 20.34 -25.00
N SER A 183 49.85 21.44 -25.70
CA SER A 183 50.81 21.68 -26.79
C SER A 183 52.21 21.08 -26.63
#